data_AF-A0A269XLS4-F1
#
_entry.id   AF-A0A269XLS4-F1
#
_cell.length_a   1.000
_cell.length_b   1.000
_cell.length_c   1.000
_cell.angle_alpha   90.00
_cell.angle_beta   90.00
_cell.angle_gamma   90.00
#
_symmetry.space_group_name_H-M   'P 1'
#
loop_
_entity.id
_entity.type
_entity.pdbx_description
1 polymer ?
#
loop_
_entity_poly.entity_id
_entity_poly.type
_entity_poly.pdbx_seq_one_letter_code
_entity_poly.pdbx_strand_id
1 'polypeptide(L)'
;EMNAANDNPLIFDEDDETLVISGGNFHGQPVALALDHLKLGVSELANVAERRLERLINPQLNGDLPAFLSPEPGLQSGAMIMQYAAASLVSENKILAHPASVDSIPSSANQEDHVSMGTIASR
;
A
#
# COMPACT_ATOMS: atom_id res chain seq x y z
N GLU A 1 -8.87 -14.06 -6.84
CA GLU A 1 -8.65 -13.19 -8.00
C GLU A 1 -7.85 -13.81 -9.13
N MET A 2 -6.54 -14.03 -8.99
CA MET A 2 -5.68 -14.37 -10.13
C MET A 2 -6.08 -15.65 -10.88
N ASN A 3 -6.70 -16.61 -10.19
CA ASN A 3 -7.20 -17.86 -10.75
C ASN A 3 -8.73 -17.87 -10.94
N ALA A 4 -9.40 -16.72 -10.88
CA ALA A 4 -10.85 -16.61 -11.05
C ALA A 4 -11.20 -16.25 -12.51
N ALA A 5 -12.37 -16.70 -12.97
CA ALA A 5 -12.98 -16.19 -14.20
C ALA A 5 -13.71 -14.87 -13.88
N ASN A 6 -12.99 -13.76 -14.04
CA ASN A 6 -13.44 -12.40 -13.72
C ASN A 6 -14.06 -11.67 -14.92
N ASP A 7 -14.56 -12.40 -15.91
CA ASP A 7 -15.21 -11.88 -17.10
C ASP A 7 -16.75 -11.95 -16.97
N ASN A 8 -17.46 -11.31 -17.91
CA ASN A 8 -18.90 -11.37 -18.02
C ASN A 8 -19.35 -11.26 -19.50
N PRO A 9 -20.22 -12.17 -19.99
CA PRO A 9 -20.84 -13.29 -19.28
C PRO A 9 -19.91 -14.50 -19.17
N LEU A 10 -20.22 -15.41 -18.24
CA LEU A 10 -19.58 -16.72 -18.20
C LEU A 10 -20.35 -17.71 -19.11
N ILE A 11 -19.61 -18.57 -19.79
CA ILE A 11 -20.14 -19.56 -20.73
C ILE A 11 -19.78 -20.95 -20.21
N PHE A 12 -20.78 -21.83 -20.14
CA PHE A 12 -20.63 -23.23 -19.73
C PHE A 12 -21.29 -24.12 -20.78
N ASP A 13 -20.54 -25.06 -21.34
CA ASP A 13 -21.06 -26.06 -22.27
C ASP A 13 -21.21 -27.40 -21.54
N GLU A 14 -22.43 -27.91 -21.41
CA GLU A 14 -22.73 -29.24 -20.85
C GLU A 14 -23.75 -29.96 -21.73
N ASP A 15 -23.48 -31.22 -22.09
CA ASP A 15 -24.40 -32.18 -22.72
C ASP A 15 -25.29 -31.59 -23.84
N ASP A 16 -24.66 -30.96 -24.83
CA ASP A 16 -25.26 -30.30 -26.02
C ASP A 16 -26.02 -28.98 -25.77
N GLU A 17 -25.98 -28.43 -24.55
CA GLU A 17 -26.53 -27.11 -24.21
C GLU A 17 -25.42 -26.12 -23.80
N THR A 18 -25.51 -24.88 -24.30
CA THR A 18 -24.64 -23.76 -23.88
C THR A 18 -25.41 -22.87 -22.91
N LEU A 19 -24.95 -22.84 -21.66
CA LEU A 19 -25.46 -21.96 -20.62
C LEU A 19 -24.62 -20.67 -20.57
N VAL A 20 -25.30 -19.52 -20.69
CA VAL A 20 -24.69 -18.19 -20.61
C VAL A 20 -25.18 -17.49 -19.33
N ILE A 21 -24.26 -17.21 -18.41
CA ILE A 21 -24.56 -16.60 -17.11
C ILE A 21 -23.98 -15.18 -17.05
N SER A 22 -24.86 -14.18 -16.97
CA SER A 22 -24.46 -12.80 -16.70
C SER A 22 -24.24 -12.56 -15.20
N GLY A 23 -23.20 -11.82 -14.85
CA GLY A 23 -22.82 -11.50 -13.48
C GLY A 23 -21.86 -10.31 -13.37
N GLY A 24 -21.37 -10.06 -12.16
CA GLY A 24 -20.48 -8.94 -11.83
C GLY A 24 -19.06 -9.37 -11.48
N ASN A 25 -18.57 -10.48 -12.03
CA ASN A 25 -17.29 -11.08 -11.62
C ASN A 25 -16.07 -10.18 -11.89
N PHE A 26 -16.22 -9.18 -12.75
CA PHE A 26 -15.21 -8.15 -13.00
C PHE A 26 -15.03 -7.16 -11.83
N HIS A 27 -15.91 -7.19 -10.82
CA HIS A 27 -15.85 -6.26 -9.69
C HIS A 27 -14.72 -6.62 -8.70
N GLY A 28 -13.55 -6.03 -8.91
CA GLY A 28 -12.32 -6.29 -8.16
C GLY A 28 -12.25 -5.80 -6.70
N GLN A 29 -13.38 -5.67 -5.99
CA GLN A 29 -13.40 -5.22 -4.59
C GLN A 29 -12.50 -6.06 -3.65
N PRO A 30 -12.45 -7.41 -3.77
CA PRO A 30 -11.58 -8.21 -2.91
C PRO A 30 -10.10 -7.83 -3.03
N VAL A 31 -9.63 -7.48 -4.23
CA VAL A 31 -8.26 -7.03 -4.45
C VAL A 31 -8.03 -5.64 -3.90
N ALA A 32 -8.96 -4.71 -4.15
CA ALA A 32 -8.87 -3.34 -3.65
C ALA A 32 -8.72 -3.30 -2.12
N LEU A 33 -9.58 -4.03 -1.41
CA LEU A 33 -9.53 -4.14 0.05
C LEU A 33 -8.22 -4.75 0.54
N ALA A 34 -7.76 -5.85 -0.09
CA ALA A 34 -6.51 -6.50 0.30
C ALA A 34 -5.30 -5.57 0.16
N LEU A 35 -5.25 -4.78 -0.91
CA LEU A 35 -4.15 -3.85 -1.16
C LEU A 35 -4.19 -2.61 -0.28
N ASP A 36 -5.38 -2.10 0.04
CA ASP A 36 -5.51 -1.03 1.03
C ASP A 36 -5.02 -1.48 2.41
N HIS A 37 -5.33 -2.71 2.82
CA HIS A 37 -4.78 -3.27 4.07
C HIS A 37 -3.26 -3.45 4.00
N LEU A 38 -2.72 -3.85 2.84
CA LEU A 38 -1.28 -3.95 2.64
C LEU A 38 -0.61 -2.58 2.78
N LYS A 39 -1.17 -1.52 2.18
CA LYS A 39 -0.64 -0.14 2.31
C LYS A 39 -0.58 0.32 3.77
N LEU A 40 -1.62 0.04 4.56
CA LEU A 40 -1.61 0.31 6.00
C LEU A 40 -0.48 -0.44 6.71
N GLY A 41 -0.32 -1.74 6.43
CA GLY A 41 0.75 -2.55 7.01
C GLY A 41 2.15 -2.06 6.65
N VAL A 42 2.37 -1.65 5.40
CA VAL A 42 3.65 -1.09 4.93
C VAL A 42 3.94 0.26 5.59
N SER A 43 2.93 1.11 5.76
CA SER A 43 3.05 2.39 6.48
C SER A 43 3.48 2.20 7.94
N GLU A 44 2.86 1.25 8.65
CA GLU A 44 3.24 0.91 10.03
C GLU A 44 4.64 0.33 10.12
N LEU A 45 5.02 -0.57 9.21
CA LEU A 45 6.37 -1.11 9.16
C LEU A 45 7.42 0.00 8.94
N ALA A 46 7.13 0.95 8.08
CA ALA A 46 8.00 2.09 7.80
C ALA A 46 8.18 2.98 9.05
N ASN A 47 7.10 3.24 9.81
CA ASN A 47 7.17 3.93 11.10
C ASN A 47 8.11 3.21 12.08
N VAL A 48 7.97 1.89 12.24
CA VAL A 48 8.84 1.10 13.13
C VAL A 48 10.29 1.13 12.66
N ALA A 49 10.53 1.05 11.35
CA ALA A 49 11.88 1.11 10.78
C ALA A 49 12.57 2.45 11.09
N GLU A 50 11.86 3.56 10.96
CA GLU A 50 12.42 4.87 11.29
C GLU A 50 12.64 5.03 12.80
N ARG A 51 11.76 4.52 13.68
CA ARG A 51 12.02 4.51 15.14
C ARG A 51 13.28 3.71 15.51
N ARG A 52 13.57 2.63 14.77
CA ARG A 52 14.82 1.86 14.92
C ARG A 52 16.03 2.65 14.44
N LEU A 53 15.90 3.39 13.34
CA LEU A 53 16.95 4.29 12.86
C LEU A 53 17.26 5.37 13.90
N GLU A 54 16.23 6.03 14.44
CA GLU A 54 16.38 7.03 15.50
C GLU A 54 17.11 6.44 16.72
N ARG A 55 16.69 5.26 17.19
CA ARG A 55 17.36 4.57 18.30
C ARG A 55 18.84 4.31 18.03
N LEU A 56 19.21 3.99 16.78
CA LEU A 56 20.58 3.66 16.39
C LEU A 56 21.48 4.90 16.32
N ILE A 57 20.96 6.03 15.84
CA ILE A 57 21.77 7.23 15.59
C ILE A 57 21.79 8.19 16.78
N ASN A 58 20.81 8.08 17.70
CA ASN A 58 20.68 8.96 18.85
C ASN A 58 21.63 8.51 19.99
N PRO A 59 22.62 9.34 20.38
CA PRO A 59 23.58 8.99 21.44
C PRO A 59 22.93 8.75 22.82
N GLN A 60 21.69 9.20 23.04
CA GLN A 60 20.95 8.92 24.28
C GLN A 60 20.35 7.50 24.32
N LEU A 61 20.27 6.82 23.17
CA LEU A 61 19.53 5.57 23.01
C LEU A 61 20.37 4.41 22.46
N ASN A 62 21.51 4.70 21.83
CA ASN A 62 22.23 3.78 20.95
C ASN A 62 23.33 2.94 21.63
N GLY A 63 23.51 3.05 22.96
CA GLY A 63 24.45 2.22 23.72
C GLY A 63 25.92 2.50 23.43
N ASP A 64 26.34 3.76 23.64
CA ASP A 64 27.72 4.25 23.52
C ASP A 64 28.28 4.35 22.09
N LEU A 65 27.43 4.21 21.07
CA LEU A 65 27.83 4.51 19.70
C LEU A 65 27.98 6.04 19.49
N PRO A 66 28.89 6.48 18.61
CA PRO A 66 29.04 7.90 18.29
C PRO A 66 27.72 8.55 17.85
N ALA A 67 27.53 9.82 18.21
CA ALA A 67 26.35 10.58 17.79
C ALA A 67 26.23 10.57 16.25
N PHE A 68 25.04 10.22 15.77
CA PHE A 68 24.75 10.05 14.34
C PHE A 68 25.66 9.07 13.61
N LEU A 69 26.32 8.15 14.33
CA LEU A 69 27.34 7.24 13.80
C LEU A 69 28.49 7.97 13.07
N SER A 70 28.78 9.21 13.48
CA SER A 70 29.82 10.03 12.87
C SER A 70 31.21 9.59 13.36
N PRO A 71 32.19 9.37 12.47
CA PRO A 71 33.58 9.13 12.85
C PRO A 71 34.22 10.33 13.56
N GLU A 72 33.85 11.55 13.17
CA GLU A 72 34.30 12.82 13.77
C GLU A 72 33.11 13.71 14.16
N PRO A 73 32.44 13.44 15.29
CA PRO A 73 31.28 14.21 15.74
C PRO A 73 31.61 15.70 15.92
N GLY A 74 30.68 16.57 15.50
CA GLY A 74 30.84 18.03 15.54
C GLY A 74 31.38 18.61 14.23
N LEU A 75 32.36 17.95 13.59
CA LEU A 75 32.84 18.33 12.26
C LEU A 75 32.01 17.67 11.14
N GLN A 76 31.65 16.40 11.34
CA GLN A 76 30.88 15.60 10.38
C GLN A 76 29.48 15.29 10.93
N SER A 77 28.47 15.36 10.07
CA SER A 77 27.06 15.13 10.44
C SER A 77 26.67 13.65 10.51
N GLY A 78 27.53 12.72 10.08
CA GLY A 78 27.23 11.29 10.01
C GLY A 78 25.90 11.00 9.29
N ALA A 79 25.04 10.20 9.91
CA ALA A 79 23.73 9.80 9.41
C ALA A 79 22.59 10.77 9.74
N MET A 80 22.86 11.97 10.28
CA MET A 80 21.81 12.94 10.64
C MET A 80 20.89 13.26 9.46
N ILE A 81 21.45 13.60 8.30
CA ILE A 81 20.65 13.95 7.10
C ILE A 81 19.93 12.73 6.52
N MET A 82 20.51 11.54 6.67
CA MET A 82 19.83 10.30 6.30
C MET A 82 18.53 10.12 7.09
N GLN A 83 18.54 10.43 8.39
CA GLN A 83 17.32 10.40 9.19
C GLN A 83 16.27 11.39 8.69
N TYR A 84 16.67 12.59 8.26
CA TYR A 84 15.73 13.60 7.76
C TYR A 84 15.03 13.09 6.49
N ALA A 85 15.79 12.47 5.58
CA ALA A 85 15.24 11.82 4.41
C ALA A 85 14.30 10.67 4.79
N ALA A 86 14.70 9.81 5.73
CA ALA A 86 13.86 8.71 6.22
C ALA A 86 12.54 9.23 6.84
N ALA A 87 12.61 10.25 7.69
CA ALA A 87 11.44 10.86 8.32
C ALA A 87 10.48 11.47 7.30
N SER A 88 11.01 12.13 6.26
CA SER A 88 10.21 12.66 5.15
C SER A 88 9.48 11.54 4.40
N LEU A 89 10.20 10.49 3.99
CA LEU A 89 9.63 9.36 3.23
C LEU A 89 8.57 8.61 4.05
N VAL A 90 8.84 8.37 5.33
CA VAL A 90 7.86 7.74 6.24
C VAL A 90 6.64 8.63 6.44
N SER A 91 6.81 9.95 6.52
CA SER A 91 5.68 10.88 6.62
C SER A 91 4.82 10.89 5.36
N GLU A 92 5.44 10.86 4.18
CA GLU A 92 4.73 10.80 2.89
C GLU A 92 3.94 9.48 2.75
N ASN A 93 4.55 8.36 3.16
CA ASN A 93 3.92 7.04 3.12
C ASN A 93 2.59 6.99 3.90
N LYS A 94 2.45 7.76 4.99
CA LYS A 94 1.19 7.85 5.76
C LYS A 94 0.04 8.41 4.93
N ILE A 95 0.33 9.37 4.07
CA ILE A 95 -0.66 9.98 3.17
C ILE A 95 -1.02 8.99 2.06
N LEU A 96 -0.01 8.32 1.49
CA LEU A 96 -0.20 7.31 0.45
C LEU A 96 -0.99 6.08 0.94
N ALA A 97 -1.00 5.83 2.25
CA ALA A 97 -1.75 4.74 2.86
C ALA A 97 -3.27 4.98 2.94
N HIS A 98 -3.79 6.11 2.42
CA HIS A 98 -5.23 6.33 2.32
C HIS A 98 -5.91 5.20 1.51
N PRO A 99 -6.97 4.57 2.03
CA PRO A 99 -7.68 3.51 1.31
C PRO A 99 -8.34 4.06 0.05
N ALA A 100 -8.06 3.47 -1.11
CA ALA A 100 -8.68 3.87 -2.37
C ALA A 100 -10.04 3.18 -2.57
N SER A 101 -10.25 2.01 -1.96
CA SER A 101 -11.45 1.18 -2.12
C SER A 101 -12.72 1.78 -1.50
N VAL A 102 -12.59 2.92 -0.81
CA VAL A 102 -13.71 3.65 -0.19
C VAL A 102 -14.10 4.91 -0.97
N ASP A 103 -13.36 5.24 -2.04
CA ASP A 103 -13.54 6.43 -2.85
C ASP A 103 -14.17 6.09 -4.21
N SER A 104 -15.29 5.38 -4.18
CA SER A 104 -16.06 5.04 -5.39
C SER A 104 -16.77 6.26 -5.95
N ILE A 105 -16.59 6.51 -7.25
CA ILE A 105 -17.27 7.59 -7.97
C ILE A 105 -18.07 6.96 -9.13
N PRO A 106 -19.39 7.21 -9.22
CA PRO A 106 -20.20 6.70 -10.31
C PRO A 106 -19.67 7.10 -11.69
N SER A 107 -19.69 6.13 -12.60
CA SER A 107 -19.20 6.28 -13.97
C SER A 107 -20.26 5.80 -14.98
N SER A 108 -19.97 5.96 -16.27
CA SER A 108 -20.78 5.38 -17.36
C SER A 108 -22.28 5.68 -17.24
N ALA A 109 -22.63 6.94 -16.97
CA ALA A 109 -24.00 7.40 -16.75
C ALA A 109 -24.77 6.60 -15.67
N ASN A 110 -24.10 6.33 -14.53
CA ASN A 110 -24.59 5.54 -13.39
C ASN A 110 -24.76 4.04 -13.66
N GLN A 111 -24.24 3.50 -14.77
CA GLN A 111 -24.19 2.05 -14.95
C GLN A 111 -23.15 1.39 -14.04
N GLU A 112 -22.05 2.10 -13.80
CA GLU A 112 -21.03 1.73 -12.82
C GLU A 112 -21.19 2.65 -11.61
N ASP A 113 -22.24 2.44 -10.84
CA ASP A 113 -22.56 3.25 -9.65
C ASP A 113 -21.67 2.92 -8.44
N HIS A 114 -21.09 1.71 -8.41
CA HIS A 114 -20.09 1.28 -7.44
C HIS A 114 -18.87 0.64 -8.11
N VAL A 115 -17.68 1.22 -7.91
CA VAL A 115 -16.43 0.79 -8.53
C VAL A 115 -15.39 0.52 -7.46
N SER A 116 -14.61 -0.55 -7.64
CA SER A 116 -13.72 -1.04 -6.59
C SER A 116 -12.47 -0.19 -6.36
N MET A 117 -12.09 0.63 -7.34
CA MET A 117 -10.83 1.38 -7.34
C MET A 117 -9.58 0.49 -7.17
N GLY A 118 -9.68 -0.81 -7.50
CA GLY A 118 -8.61 -1.78 -7.28
C GLY A 118 -7.26 -1.39 -7.88
N THR A 119 -7.24 -0.85 -9.10
CA THR A 119 -6.00 -0.38 -9.74
C THR A 119 -5.36 0.80 -9.02
N ILE A 120 -6.16 1.70 -8.42
CA ILE A 120 -5.63 2.81 -7.61
C ILE A 120 -5.15 2.29 -6.26
N ALA A 121 -5.83 1.32 -5.66
CA ALA A 121 -5.36 0.66 -4.43
C ALA A 121 -4.00 -0.04 -4.63
N SER A 122 -3.72 -0.55 -5.84
CA SER A 122 -2.45 -1.22 -6.21
C SER A 122 -1.26 -0.30 -6.45
N ARG A 123 -1.49 0.99 -6.71
CA ARG A 123 -0.46 1.94 -7.13
C ARG A 123 0.07 2.74 -5.95
#